data_AF-A0A7X7R4Y0-F1
#
_entry.id   AF-A0A7X7R4Y0-F1
#
_cell.length_a   1.000
_cell.length_b   1.000
_cell.length_c   1.000
_cell.angle_alpha   90.00
_cell.angle_beta   90.00
_cell.angle_gamma   90.00
#
_symmetry.space_group_name_H-M   'P 1'
#
loop_
_entity.id
_entity.type
_entity.pdbx_description
1 polymer ?
#
loop_
_entity_poly.entity_id
_entity_poly.type
_entity_poly.pdbx_seq_one_letter_code
_entity_poly.pdbx_strand_id
1 'polypeptide(L)'
;MKIGVSLLAVTILVLAAWAGVEVLQLTTLFGVVIPYTALLVFVTGFIYRVVKWGRSPVPFNISTTCGQQYSLPWIRQNRIENPAAAWEVIGRMILEITLFWSLFKNTKTEKDEERLAFGSYKWLWLGGLTFHWSMLIVVLRHLRLFLNPVPAAIKGLENLDSFLQIGVPLLYITDVLLVGALTYLFLRRLLLPQIKYISQAADYYPLFLLLGIALSGILMRYFFKVDVAGVKELAISLMHLQPAAAAGIGSIFYIHLFLVCSLLVYFPFSKLMHAGGIFMSPTRNRANNSRMVRHINPWNYEVKTHTYAEYEDEFRDKMRKVGLPLEKE
;
A
#
# COMPACT_ATOMS: atom_id res chain seq x y z
N MET A 1 -18.06 -16.55 -12.80
CA MET A 1 -18.74 -16.04 -11.59
C MET A 1 -17.94 -14.95 -10.86
N LYS A 2 -16.69 -15.17 -10.43
CA LYS A 2 -15.92 -14.20 -9.60
C LYS A 2 -15.89 -12.75 -10.13
N ILE A 3 -15.59 -12.58 -11.42
CA ILE A 3 -15.52 -11.25 -12.06
C ILE A 3 -16.90 -10.58 -12.09
N GLY A 4 -17.93 -11.32 -12.49
CA GLY A 4 -19.30 -10.82 -12.57
C GLY A 4 -19.85 -10.39 -11.21
N VAL A 5 -19.58 -11.15 -10.15
CA VAL A 5 -19.96 -10.78 -8.78
C VAL A 5 -19.28 -9.49 -8.35
N SER A 6 -17.99 -9.33 -8.61
CA SER A 6 -17.25 -8.10 -8.27
C SER A 6 -17.76 -6.88 -9.05
N LEU A 7 -18.04 -7.04 -10.35
CA LEU A 7 -18.59 -5.97 -11.18
C LEU A 7 -20.00 -5.58 -10.70
N LEU A 8 -20.87 -6.57 -10.50
CA LEU A 8 -22.23 -6.38 -10.02
C LEU A 8 -22.24 -5.65 -8.67
N ALA A 9 -21.35 -6.00 -7.74
CA ALA A 9 -21.24 -5.32 -6.46
C ALA A 9 -20.96 -3.81 -6.63
N VAL A 10 -20.01 -3.44 -7.49
CA VAL A 10 -19.71 -2.02 -7.75
C VAL A 10 -20.85 -1.32 -8.48
N THR A 11 -21.51 -1.99 -9.44
CA THR A 11 -22.70 -1.45 -10.11
C THR A 11 -23.84 -1.20 -9.12
N ILE A 12 -24.07 -2.11 -8.17
CA ILE A 12 -25.06 -1.92 -7.10
C ILE A 12 -24.72 -0.69 -6.25
N LEU A 13 -23.44 -0.47 -5.90
CA LEU A 13 -23.04 0.73 -5.15
C LEU A 13 -23.34 2.02 -5.93
N VAL A 14 -23.07 2.03 -7.24
CA VAL A 14 -23.39 3.18 -8.12
C VAL A 14 -24.89 3.42 -8.17
N LEU A 15 -25.69 2.38 -8.41
CA LEU A 15 -27.15 2.49 -8.48
C LEU A 15 -27.77 2.89 -7.14
N ALA A 16 -27.24 2.39 -6.03
CA ALA A 16 -27.69 2.75 -4.68
C ALA A 16 -27.43 4.24 -4.38
N ALA A 17 -26.25 4.76 -4.73
CA ALA A 17 -25.96 6.18 -4.57
C ALA A 17 -26.81 7.06 -5.48
N TRP A 18 -26.98 6.65 -6.74
CA TRP A 18 -27.83 7.36 -7.68
C TRP A 18 -29.29 7.40 -7.21
N ALA A 19 -29.89 6.26 -6.88
CA ALA A 19 -31.27 6.18 -6.41
C ALA A 19 -31.46 6.93 -5.07
N GLY A 20 -30.50 6.80 -4.14
CA GLY A 20 -30.55 7.46 -2.85
C GLY A 20 -30.56 8.99 -2.96
N VAL A 21 -29.82 9.56 -3.91
CA VAL A 21 -29.72 11.01 -4.06
C VAL A 21 -30.71 11.57 -5.08
N GLU A 22 -30.80 10.98 -6.26
CA GLU A 22 -31.66 11.51 -7.34
C GLU A 22 -33.14 11.26 -7.07
N VAL A 23 -33.49 10.05 -6.60
CA VAL A 23 -34.90 9.66 -6.40
C VAL A 23 -35.37 9.98 -4.99
N LEU A 24 -34.56 9.63 -3.98
CA LEU A 24 -34.95 9.76 -2.56
C LEU A 24 -34.47 11.05 -1.90
N GLN A 25 -33.66 11.87 -2.59
CA GLN A 25 -33.15 13.16 -2.09
C GLN A 25 -32.40 13.08 -0.75
N LEU A 26 -31.72 11.95 -0.49
CA LEU A 26 -30.99 11.68 0.76
C LEU A 26 -29.59 12.32 0.78
N THR A 27 -29.47 13.58 0.36
CA THR A 27 -28.18 14.29 0.22
C THR A 27 -27.39 14.36 1.54
N THR A 28 -28.06 14.55 2.69
CA THR A 28 -27.39 14.55 4.00
C THR A 28 -26.81 13.19 4.37
N LEU A 29 -27.50 12.09 4.04
CA LEU A 29 -27.01 10.74 4.32
C LEU A 29 -25.71 10.47 3.53
N PHE A 30 -25.73 10.75 2.22
CA PHE A 30 -24.61 10.49 1.32
C PHE A 30 -23.48 11.52 1.42
N GLY A 31 -23.80 12.77 1.74
CA GLY A 31 -22.84 13.87 1.84
C GLY A 31 -22.21 14.07 3.21
N VAL A 32 -22.85 13.57 4.29
CA VAL A 32 -22.39 13.82 5.67
C VAL A 32 -22.23 12.54 6.47
N VAL A 33 -23.32 11.78 6.65
CA VAL A 33 -23.35 10.64 7.58
C VAL A 33 -22.44 9.51 7.10
N ILE A 34 -22.56 9.13 5.82
CA ILE A 34 -21.74 8.06 5.23
C ILE A 34 -20.25 8.43 5.23
N PRO A 35 -19.81 9.64 4.80
CA PRO A 35 -18.42 10.06 4.89
C PRO A 35 -17.83 9.97 6.30
N TYR A 36 -18.52 10.46 7.33
CA TYR A 36 -18.02 10.35 8.71
C TYR A 36 -17.93 8.91 9.18
N THR A 37 -18.95 8.09 8.88
CA THR A 37 -18.95 6.66 9.24
C THR A 37 -17.81 5.93 8.55
N ALA A 38 -17.61 6.19 7.25
CA ALA A 38 -16.53 5.58 6.47
C ALA A 38 -15.14 5.98 6.98
N LEU A 39 -14.96 7.26 7.32
CA LEU A 39 -13.71 7.74 7.90
C LEU A 39 -13.43 7.10 9.26
N LEU A 40 -14.44 7.01 10.13
CA LEU A 40 -14.32 6.35 11.43
C LEU A 40 -13.89 4.89 11.26
N VAL A 41 -14.62 4.12 10.44
CA VAL A 41 -14.31 2.71 10.18
C VAL A 41 -12.91 2.54 9.60
N PHE A 42 -12.52 3.38 8.63
CA PHE A 42 -11.19 3.37 8.03
C PHE A 42 -10.10 3.60 9.07
N VAL A 43 -10.19 4.68 9.85
CA VAL A 43 -9.17 5.05 10.84
C VAL A 43 -9.08 3.97 11.93
N THR A 44 -10.19 3.56 12.52
CA THR A 44 -10.19 2.54 13.58
C THR A 44 -9.70 1.20 13.06
N GLY A 45 -10.13 0.80 11.85
CA GLY A 45 -9.73 -0.45 11.23
C GLY A 45 -8.24 -0.47 10.87
N PHE A 46 -7.71 0.63 10.35
CA PHE A 46 -6.30 0.78 10.01
C PHE A 46 -5.43 0.72 11.26
N ILE A 47 -5.77 1.48 12.31
CA ILE A 47 -5.07 1.45 13.61
C ILE A 47 -5.10 0.04 14.18
N TYR A 48 -6.26 -0.61 14.22
CA TYR A 48 -6.40 -1.97 14.72
C TYR A 48 -5.47 -2.95 13.99
N ARG A 49 -5.40 -2.89 12.65
CA ARG A 49 -4.52 -3.73 11.86
C ARG A 49 -3.04 -3.48 12.18
N VAL A 50 -2.62 -2.22 12.23
CA VAL A 50 -1.25 -1.83 12.53
C VAL A 50 -0.84 -2.28 13.93
N VAL A 51 -1.68 -2.03 14.94
CA VAL A 51 -1.41 -2.48 16.31
C VAL A 51 -1.36 -4.00 16.39
N LYS A 52 -2.28 -4.70 15.74
CA LYS A 52 -2.29 -6.17 15.71
C LYS A 52 -0.99 -6.73 15.12
N TRP A 53 -0.49 -6.15 14.04
CA TRP A 53 0.77 -6.60 13.42
C TRP A 53 2.00 -6.17 14.20
N GLY A 54 2.02 -4.96 14.76
CA GLY A 54 3.13 -4.46 15.58
C GLY A 54 3.30 -5.24 16.89
N ARG A 55 2.20 -5.80 17.43
CA ARG A 55 2.24 -6.71 18.58
C ARG A 55 2.69 -8.13 18.23
N SER A 56 2.77 -8.49 16.94
CA SER A 56 3.24 -9.80 16.54
C SER A 56 4.73 -9.93 16.84
N PRO A 57 5.12 -10.82 17.76
CA PRO A 57 6.52 -11.02 18.08
C PRO A 57 7.28 -11.59 16.88
N VAL A 58 8.53 -11.14 16.71
CA VAL A 58 9.38 -11.56 15.59
C VAL A 58 10.57 -12.36 16.14
N PRO A 59 10.47 -13.70 16.17
CA PRO A 59 11.43 -14.55 16.86
C PRO A 59 12.82 -14.57 16.20
N PHE A 60 12.86 -14.39 14.89
CA PHE A 60 14.10 -14.50 14.10
C PHE A 60 14.35 -13.25 13.28
N ASN A 61 15.63 -12.93 13.07
CA ASN A 61 16.02 -11.94 12.07
C ASN A 61 16.07 -12.63 10.69
N ILE A 62 14.97 -12.51 9.95
CA ILE A 62 14.73 -13.15 8.65
C ILE A 62 14.76 -12.15 7.49
N SER A 63 15.66 -11.17 7.57
CA SER A 63 15.87 -10.19 6.51
C SER A 63 16.18 -10.89 5.19
N THR A 64 15.38 -10.65 4.15
CA THR A 64 15.64 -11.22 2.82
C THR A 64 16.74 -10.43 2.12
N THR A 65 17.69 -11.14 1.54
CA THR A 65 18.85 -10.53 0.86
C THR A 65 18.98 -11.02 -0.57
N CYS A 66 19.22 -10.08 -1.49
CA CYS A 66 19.37 -10.38 -2.92
C CYS A 66 20.73 -9.94 -3.48
N GLY A 67 21.71 -9.67 -2.61
CA GLY A 67 23.01 -9.13 -3.01
C GLY A 67 24.14 -9.48 -2.06
N GLN A 68 25.34 -9.05 -2.43
CA GLN A 68 26.59 -9.35 -1.71
C GLN A 68 26.56 -8.85 -0.27
N GLN A 69 26.95 -9.72 0.66
CA GLN A 69 26.95 -9.47 2.11
C GLN A 69 28.22 -8.74 2.57
N TYR A 70 28.16 -8.10 3.75
CA TYR A 70 29.24 -7.29 4.31
C TYR A 70 30.50 -8.07 4.73
N SER A 71 30.40 -9.39 4.95
CA SER A 71 31.42 -10.17 5.67
C SER A 71 32.80 -10.24 5.01
N LEU A 72 32.92 -9.97 3.71
CA LEU A 72 34.16 -10.13 2.95
C LEU A 72 34.67 -8.77 2.46
N PRO A 73 35.80 -8.24 2.96
CA PRO A 73 36.26 -6.88 2.66
C PRO A 73 36.65 -6.68 1.19
N TRP A 74 36.96 -7.76 0.46
CA TRP A 74 37.28 -7.71 -0.98
C TRP A 74 36.04 -7.76 -1.89
N ILE A 75 34.84 -8.00 -1.35
CA ILE A 75 33.60 -7.98 -2.14
C ILE A 75 32.82 -6.73 -1.79
N ARG A 76 32.51 -5.90 -2.79
CA ARG A 76 31.70 -4.70 -2.60
C ARG A 76 30.30 -5.09 -2.12
N GLN A 77 29.97 -4.74 -0.89
CA GLN A 77 28.65 -4.96 -0.31
C GLN A 77 27.56 -4.24 -1.12
N ASN A 78 26.43 -4.90 -1.33
CA ASN A 78 25.23 -4.23 -1.82
C ASN A 78 24.39 -3.74 -0.62
N ARG A 79 24.57 -2.47 -0.25
CA ARG A 79 23.93 -1.86 0.93
C ARG A 79 22.40 -1.85 0.86
N ILE A 80 21.80 -1.71 -0.32
CA ILE A 80 20.35 -1.65 -0.46
C ILE A 80 19.73 -3.06 -0.39
N GLU A 81 20.37 -4.05 -1.01
CA GLU A 81 19.85 -5.42 -1.10
C GLU A 81 20.25 -6.33 0.03
N ASN A 82 21.30 -5.95 0.74
CA ASN A 82 21.82 -6.67 1.88
C ASN A 82 22.22 -5.65 2.97
N PRO A 83 21.22 -4.96 3.55
CA PRO A 83 21.47 -3.87 4.48
C PRO A 83 22.06 -4.41 5.77
N ALA A 84 23.25 -3.92 6.15
CA ALA A 84 23.93 -4.27 7.40
C ALA A 84 23.57 -3.31 8.55
N ALA A 85 23.11 -2.10 8.23
CA ALA A 85 22.79 -1.05 9.18
C ALA A 85 21.37 -0.50 9.01
N ALA A 86 20.83 0.14 10.05
CA ALA A 86 19.46 0.67 10.05
C ALA A 86 19.20 1.70 8.94
N TRP A 87 20.15 2.58 8.64
CA TRP A 87 20.01 3.57 7.57
C TRP A 87 19.94 2.93 6.17
N GLU A 88 20.62 1.80 5.97
CA GLU A 88 20.57 1.02 4.73
C GLU A 88 19.20 0.38 4.55
N VAL A 89 18.59 -0.09 5.64
CA VAL A 89 17.20 -0.57 5.66
C VAL A 89 16.22 0.55 5.29
N ILE A 90 16.40 1.76 5.81
CA ILE A 90 15.57 2.91 5.44
C ILE A 90 15.67 3.17 3.93
N GLY A 91 16.88 3.18 3.37
CA GLY A 91 17.09 3.33 1.93
C GLY A 91 16.39 2.24 1.10
N ARG A 92 16.52 0.98 1.53
CA ARG A 92 15.79 -0.16 0.94
C ARG A 92 14.28 0.04 0.96
N MET A 93 13.73 0.45 2.11
CA MET A 93 12.30 0.67 2.28
C MET A 93 11.79 1.81 1.41
N ILE A 94 12.53 2.92 1.29
CA ILE A 94 12.19 4.03 0.40
C ILE A 94 12.10 3.55 -1.05
N LEU A 95 13.11 2.83 -1.54
CA LEU A 95 13.14 2.31 -2.91
C LEU A 95 12.05 1.26 -3.16
N GLU A 96 11.75 0.45 -2.15
CA GLU A 96 10.69 -0.54 -2.26
C GLU A 96 9.30 0.10 -2.31
N ILE A 97 9.05 1.16 -1.55
CA ILE A 97 7.76 1.86 -1.53
C ILE A 97 7.59 2.74 -2.78
N THR A 98 8.63 3.48 -3.17
CA THR A 98 8.53 4.48 -4.23
C THR A 98 8.78 3.93 -5.62
N LEU A 99 9.60 2.88 -5.74
CA LEU A 99 10.04 2.33 -7.03
C LEU A 99 9.78 0.83 -7.18
N PHE A 100 9.16 0.15 -6.21
CA PHE A 100 8.99 -1.31 -6.24
C PHE A 100 10.26 -2.04 -6.66
N TRP A 101 11.38 -1.64 -6.05
CA TRP A 101 12.72 -2.01 -6.50
C TRP A 101 12.95 -3.53 -6.58
N SER A 102 12.39 -4.30 -5.65
CA SER A 102 12.44 -5.77 -5.71
C SER A 102 11.67 -6.34 -6.92
N LEU A 103 10.52 -5.77 -7.26
CA LEU A 103 9.71 -6.19 -8.40
C LEU A 103 10.39 -5.90 -9.75
N PHE A 104 11.07 -4.76 -9.85
CA PHE A 104 11.81 -4.36 -11.06
C PHE A 104 12.85 -5.42 -11.48
N LYS A 105 13.53 -6.00 -10.49
CA LYS A 105 14.59 -6.99 -10.70
C LYS A 105 14.08 -8.42 -10.72
N ASN A 106 12.80 -8.63 -10.45
CA ASN A 106 12.26 -9.97 -10.36
C ASN A 106 12.33 -10.66 -11.72
N THR A 107 12.87 -11.86 -11.74
CA THR A 107 12.99 -12.71 -12.93
C THR A 107 11.83 -13.70 -12.96
N LYS A 108 11.32 -13.95 -14.17
CA LYS A 108 10.25 -14.89 -14.44
C LYS A 108 10.87 -16.13 -15.03
N THR A 109 10.67 -17.30 -14.44
CA THR A 109 11.08 -18.56 -15.07
C THR A 109 9.87 -19.19 -15.75
N GLU A 110 10.01 -19.49 -17.04
CA GLU A 110 8.98 -20.16 -17.85
C GLU A 110 9.59 -21.39 -18.50
N LYS A 111 8.79 -22.43 -18.67
CA LYS A 111 9.18 -23.59 -19.48
C LYS A 111 8.77 -23.29 -20.91
N ASP A 112 9.75 -23.18 -21.79
CA ASP A 112 9.58 -23.01 -23.23
C ASP A 112 10.01 -24.33 -23.88
N GLU A 113 9.02 -25.12 -24.28
CA GLU A 113 9.20 -26.50 -24.76
C GLU A 113 10.01 -27.37 -23.78
N GLU A 114 11.27 -27.68 -24.11
CA GLU A 114 12.20 -28.47 -23.29
C GLU A 114 13.21 -27.61 -22.51
N ARG A 115 13.17 -26.28 -22.66
CA ARG A 115 14.14 -25.35 -22.04
C ARG A 115 13.48 -24.47 -20.99
N LEU A 116 14.28 -24.06 -20.00
CA LEU A 116 13.88 -23.04 -19.05
C LEU A 116 14.24 -21.66 -19.61
N ALA A 117 13.23 -20.88 -19.96
CA ALA A 117 13.36 -19.49 -20.35
C ALA A 117 13.27 -18.57 -19.12
N PHE A 118 14.08 -17.51 -19.08
CA PHE A 118 14.06 -16.51 -18.02
C PHE A 118 13.60 -15.16 -18.59
N GLY A 119 12.36 -14.78 -18.30
CA GLY A 119 11.77 -13.47 -18.59
C GLY A 119 11.93 -12.47 -17.43
N SER A 120 11.34 -11.27 -17.59
CA SER A 120 11.35 -10.22 -16.56
C SER A 120 9.95 -9.73 -16.23
N TYR A 121 9.72 -9.32 -14.98
CA TYR A 121 8.48 -8.70 -14.53
C TYR A 121 8.40 -7.18 -14.79
N LYS A 122 9.29 -6.60 -15.61
CA LYS A 122 9.35 -5.16 -15.91
C LYS A 122 8.03 -4.54 -16.37
N TRP A 123 7.20 -5.25 -17.14
CA TRP A 123 5.88 -4.74 -17.54
C TRP A 123 4.90 -4.64 -16.38
N LEU A 124 4.91 -5.63 -15.48
CA LEU A 124 4.13 -5.58 -14.24
C LEU A 124 4.64 -4.46 -13.33
N TRP A 125 5.96 -4.31 -13.24
CA TRP A 125 6.59 -3.20 -12.52
C TRP A 125 6.11 -1.85 -13.05
N LEU A 126 6.20 -1.63 -14.38
CA LEU A 126 5.78 -0.37 -15.00
C LEU A 126 4.30 -0.09 -14.75
N GLY A 127 3.42 -1.04 -15.07
CA GLY A 127 1.98 -0.85 -14.87
C GLY A 127 1.60 -0.66 -13.40
N GLY A 128 2.25 -1.39 -12.49
CA GLY A 128 2.06 -1.23 -11.04
C GLY A 128 2.55 0.13 -10.54
N LEU A 129 3.73 0.56 -10.98
CA LEU A 129 4.34 1.83 -10.59
C LEU A 129 3.53 3.02 -11.11
N THR A 130 3.13 2.99 -12.39
CA THR A 130 2.25 4.00 -13.00
C THR A 130 0.94 4.10 -12.22
N PHE A 131 0.29 2.98 -11.90
CA PHE A 131 -0.94 2.99 -11.10
C PHE A 131 -0.74 3.69 -9.74
N HIS A 132 0.30 3.33 -8.98
CA HIS A 132 0.50 3.89 -7.63
C HIS A 132 0.91 5.37 -7.65
N TRP A 133 1.77 5.79 -8.57
CA TRP A 133 2.15 7.21 -8.69
C TRP A 133 1.01 8.07 -9.18
N SER A 134 0.23 7.61 -10.17
CA SER A 134 -0.98 8.32 -10.60
C SER A 134 -1.98 8.43 -9.45
N MET A 135 -2.22 7.35 -8.69
CA MET A 135 -3.11 7.39 -7.53
C MET A 135 -2.59 8.36 -6.45
N LEU A 136 -1.29 8.33 -6.12
CA LEU A 136 -0.69 9.24 -5.14
C LEU A 136 -0.85 10.70 -5.57
N ILE A 137 -0.51 11.03 -6.82
CA ILE A 137 -0.62 12.41 -7.34
C ILE A 137 -2.09 12.85 -7.34
N VAL A 138 -3.01 11.99 -7.78
CA VAL A 138 -4.45 12.27 -7.74
C VAL A 138 -4.89 12.56 -6.30
N VAL A 139 -4.52 11.75 -5.31
CA VAL A 139 -4.84 11.99 -3.89
C VAL A 139 -4.25 13.31 -3.40
N LEU A 140 -2.99 13.61 -3.72
CA LEU A 140 -2.35 14.88 -3.34
C LEU A 140 -3.07 16.09 -3.95
N ARG A 141 -3.51 16.00 -5.20
CA ARG A 141 -4.32 17.05 -5.82
C ARG A 141 -5.69 17.19 -5.14
N HIS A 142 -6.31 16.10 -4.71
CA HIS A 142 -7.61 16.17 -4.02
C HIS A 142 -7.55 16.98 -2.73
N LEU A 143 -6.37 17.11 -2.09
CA LEU A 143 -6.16 17.99 -0.94
C LEU A 143 -6.54 19.46 -1.21
N ARG A 144 -6.55 19.91 -2.48
CA ARG A 144 -7.03 21.25 -2.86
C ARG A 144 -8.46 21.55 -2.37
N LEU A 145 -9.29 20.51 -2.24
CA LEU A 145 -10.70 20.62 -1.86
C LEU A 145 -10.84 20.82 -0.35
N PHE A 146 -9.84 20.42 0.42
CA PHE A 146 -9.85 20.50 1.88
C PHE A 146 -9.06 21.72 2.39
N LEU A 147 -8.23 22.35 1.56
CA LEU A 147 -7.32 23.42 1.98
C LEU A 147 -7.71 24.77 1.38
N ASN A 148 -7.77 25.80 2.22
CA ASN A 148 -7.97 27.19 1.82
C ASN A 148 -7.10 28.15 2.68
N PRO A 149 -6.08 28.83 2.12
CA PRO A 149 -5.65 28.81 0.72
C PRO A 149 -5.00 27.48 0.31
N VAL A 150 -5.02 27.16 -0.99
CA VAL A 150 -4.36 25.95 -1.52
C VAL A 150 -2.83 26.15 -1.52
N PRO A 151 -2.04 25.25 -0.90
CA PRO A 151 -0.58 25.33 -0.87
C PRO A 151 0.06 25.41 -2.27
N ALA A 152 1.17 26.16 -2.38
CA ALA A 152 1.91 26.31 -3.64
C ALA A 152 2.42 24.99 -4.21
N ALA A 153 2.82 24.04 -3.36
CA ALA A 153 3.25 22.71 -3.79
C ALA A 153 2.15 21.93 -4.53
N ILE A 154 0.90 21.99 -4.05
CA ILE A 154 -0.23 21.33 -4.70
C ILE A 154 -0.54 22.01 -6.05
N LYS A 155 -0.51 23.34 -6.09
CA LYS A 155 -0.68 24.09 -7.35
C LYS A 155 0.42 23.75 -8.38
N GLY A 156 1.67 23.66 -7.94
CA GLY A 156 2.79 23.25 -8.78
C GLY A 156 2.61 21.84 -9.34
N LEU A 157 2.16 20.90 -8.51
CA LEU A 157 1.86 19.54 -8.93
C LEU A 157 0.75 19.48 -9.99
N GLU A 158 -0.34 20.24 -9.80
CA GLU A 158 -1.42 20.33 -10.79
C GLU A 158 -0.93 20.88 -12.13
N ASN A 159 -0.11 21.93 -12.11
CA ASN A 159 0.42 22.54 -13.33
C ASN A 159 1.30 21.56 -14.12
N LEU A 160 2.13 20.77 -13.43
CA LEU A 160 2.93 19.71 -14.06
C LEU A 160 2.05 18.63 -14.68
N ASP A 161 0.98 18.25 -13.99
CA ASP A 161 0.07 17.20 -14.43
C ASP A 161 -0.81 17.62 -15.63
N SER A 162 -1.09 18.91 -15.75
CA SER A 162 -1.78 19.51 -16.90
C SER A 162 -0.85 20.22 -17.89
N PHE A 163 0.47 19.93 -17.87
CA PHE A 163 1.47 20.67 -18.65
C PHE A 163 1.24 20.61 -20.16
N LEU A 164 0.63 19.53 -20.67
CA LEU A 164 0.30 19.42 -22.11
C LEU A 164 -0.78 20.40 -22.56
N GLN A 165 -1.50 21.04 -21.64
CA GLN A 165 -2.54 22.05 -21.90
C GLN A 165 -3.60 21.60 -22.92
N ILE A 166 -3.93 20.31 -22.93
CA ILE A 166 -4.90 19.73 -23.87
C ILE A 166 -6.32 19.92 -23.35
N GLY A 167 -7.19 20.56 -24.14
CA GLY A 167 -8.62 20.68 -23.86
C GLY A 167 -9.00 21.76 -22.82
N VAL A 168 -10.30 21.98 -22.65
CA VAL A 168 -10.87 22.90 -21.65
C VAL A 168 -12.05 22.21 -20.95
N PRO A 169 -11.96 21.86 -19.64
CA PRO A 169 -10.83 22.02 -18.73
C PRO A 169 -9.58 21.23 -19.15
N LEU A 170 -8.39 21.63 -18.65
CA LEU A 170 -7.14 20.95 -19.01
C LEU A 170 -7.17 19.47 -18.62
N LEU A 171 -6.74 18.62 -19.54
CA LEU A 171 -6.54 17.19 -19.33
C LEU A 171 -5.42 16.97 -18.30
N TYR A 172 -5.67 16.13 -17.30
CA TYR A 172 -4.63 15.64 -16.43
C TYR A 172 -4.06 14.33 -16.95
N ILE A 173 -2.73 14.28 -17.07
CA ILE A 173 -2.02 13.10 -17.55
C ILE A 173 -2.25 11.93 -16.59
N THR A 174 -2.23 12.18 -15.28
CA THR A 174 -2.44 11.13 -14.27
C THR A 174 -3.82 10.48 -14.34
N ASP A 175 -4.86 11.19 -14.77
CA ASP A 175 -6.20 10.61 -14.92
C ASP A 175 -6.20 9.54 -16.02
N VAL A 176 -5.55 9.83 -17.16
CA VAL A 176 -5.38 8.89 -18.28
C VAL A 176 -4.48 7.72 -17.88
N LEU A 177 -3.34 8.00 -17.24
CA LEU A 177 -2.41 6.98 -16.78
C LEU A 177 -3.04 6.06 -15.73
N LEU A 178 -3.85 6.60 -14.82
CA LEU A 178 -4.55 5.82 -13.79
C LEU A 178 -5.52 4.82 -14.42
N VAL A 179 -6.37 5.27 -15.35
CA VAL A 179 -7.33 4.40 -16.05
C VAL A 179 -6.58 3.37 -16.93
N GLY A 180 -5.55 3.81 -17.65
CA GLY A 180 -4.72 2.94 -18.48
C GLY A 180 -4.02 1.85 -17.67
N ALA A 181 -3.43 2.19 -16.53
CA ALA A 181 -2.76 1.25 -15.65
C ALA A 181 -3.74 0.28 -14.97
N LEU A 182 -4.90 0.77 -14.49
CA LEU A 182 -5.96 -0.10 -13.96
C LEU A 182 -6.46 -1.10 -15.02
N THR A 183 -6.69 -0.62 -16.24
CA THR A 183 -7.12 -1.45 -17.37
C THR A 183 -6.04 -2.48 -17.71
N TYR A 184 -4.77 -2.09 -17.77
CA TYR A 184 -3.64 -3.00 -17.98
C TYR A 184 -3.57 -4.09 -16.90
N LEU A 185 -3.62 -3.71 -15.62
CA LEU A 185 -3.55 -4.66 -14.50
C LEU A 185 -4.75 -5.62 -14.47
N PHE A 186 -5.94 -5.13 -14.84
CA PHE A 186 -7.13 -5.94 -15.00
C PHE A 186 -7.01 -6.92 -16.17
N LEU A 187 -6.65 -6.45 -17.36
CA LEU A 187 -6.46 -7.30 -18.55
C LEU A 187 -5.38 -8.34 -18.30
N ARG A 188 -4.25 -7.98 -17.69
CA ARG A 188 -3.20 -8.92 -17.28
C ARG A 188 -3.76 -10.05 -16.42
N ARG A 189 -4.65 -9.73 -15.48
CA ARG A 189 -5.30 -10.73 -14.60
C ARG A 189 -6.30 -11.62 -15.34
N LEU A 190 -6.91 -11.12 -16.41
CA LEU A 190 -7.86 -11.88 -17.23
C LEU A 190 -7.19 -12.76 -18.28
N LEU A 191 -6.12 -12.26 -18.89
CA LEU A 191 -5.49 -12.86 -20.06
C LEU A 191 -4.42 -13.88 -19.68
N LEU A 192 -3.76 -13.74 -18.52
CA LEU A 192 -2.77 -14.72 -18.05
C LEU A 192 -3.47 -15.88 -17.30
N PRO A 193 -3.47 -17.11 -17.83
CA PRO A 193 -4.23 -18.23 -17.26
C PRO A 193 -3.84 -18.54 -15.81
N GLN A 194 -2.54 -18.51 -15.50
CA GLN A 194 -2.01 -18.82 -14.17
C GLN A 194 -2.51 -17.80 -13.13
N ILE A 195 -2.53 -16.53 -13.50
CA ILE A 195 -2.97 -15.44 -12.61
C ILE A 195 -4.50 -15.48 -12.45
N LYS A 196 -5.23 -15.73 -13.55
CA LYS A 196 -6.69 -15.87 -13.52
C LYS A 196 -7.13 -17.02 -12.62
N TYR A 197 -6.42 -18.15 -12.69
CA TYR A 197 -6.71 -19.34 -11.89
C TYR A 197 -6.65 -19.08 -10.38
N ILE A 198 -5.60 -18.39 -9.92
CA ILE A 198 -5.41 -18.08 -8.49
C ILE A 198 -6.20 -16.84 -8.02
N SER A 199 -6.81 -16.07 -8.93
CA SER A 199 -7.51 -14.84 -8.58
C SER A 199 -8.86 -15.11 -7.92
N GLN A 200 -9.16 -14.32 -6.88
CA GLN A 200 -10.43 -14.37 -6.14
C GLN A 200 -11.29 -13.14 -6.41
N ALA A 201 -12.56 -13.14 -6.01
CA ALA A 201 -13.44 -11.96 -6.14
C ALA A 201 -12.85 -10.73 -5.43
N ALA A 202 -12.14 -10.94 -4.32
CA ALA A 202 -11.41 -9.89 -3.59
C ALA A 202 -10.23 -9.28 -4.38
N ASP A 203 -9.80 -9.88 -5.50
CA ASP A 203 -8.78 -9.31 -6.40
C ASP A 203 -9.38 -8.46 -7.52
N TYR A 204 -10.64 -8.71 -7.90
CA TYR A 204 -11.34 -7.97 -8.95
C TYR A 204 -12.13 -6.79 -8.39
N TYR A 205 -12.74 -6.95 -7.21
CA TYR A 205 -13.56 -5.91 -6.59
C TYR A 205 -12.82 -4.57 -6.42
N PRO A 206 -11.59 -4.51 -5.87
CA PRO A 206 -10.88 -3.24 -5.70
C PRO A 206 -10.52 -2.60 -7.04
N LEU A 207 -10.23 -3.40 -8.07
CA LEU A 207 -9.93 -2.89 -9.41
C LEU A 207 -11.15 -2.21 -10.02
N PHE A 208 -12.32 -2.84 -9.96
CA PHE A 208 -13.56 -2.23 -10.44
C PHE A 208 -13.97 -1.01 -9.62
N LEU A 209 -13.81 -1.06 -8.29
CA LEU A 209 -14.14 0.05 -7.41
C LEU A 209 -13.25 1.28 -7.71
N LEU A 210 -11.94 1.09 -7.80
CA LEU A 210 -10.99 2.15 -8.15
C LEU A 210 -11.22 2.68 -9.58
N LEU A 211 -11.54 1.81 -10.53
CA LEU A 211 -11.89 2.23 -11.89
C LEU A 211 -13.19 3.06 -11.89
N GLY A 212 -14.21 2.66 -11.14
CA GLY A 212 -15.44 3.43 -10.97
C GLY A 212 -15.20 4.81 -10.33
N ILE A 213 -14.33 4.89 -9.32
CA ILE A 213 -13.92 6.16 -8.70
C ILE A 213 -13.20 7.04 -9.72
N ALA A 214 -12.22 6.49 -10.45
CA ALA A 214 -11.47 7.24 -11.46
C ALA A 214 -12.39 7.74 -12.59
N LEU A 215 -13.24 6.87 -13.14
CA LEU A 215 -14.16 7.22 -14.23
C LEU A 215 -15.20 8.24 -13.78
N SER A 216 -15.82 8.07 -12.60
CA SER A 216 -16.75 9.08 -12.09
C SER A 216 -16.07 10.44 -11.88
N GLY A 217 -14.82 10.47 -11.39
CA GLY A 217 -14.02 11.69 -11.26
C GLY A 217 -13.78 12.40 -12.59
N ILE A 218 -13.36 11.65 -13.60
CA ILE A 218 -13.14 12.15 -14.98
C ILE A 218 -14.45 12.67 -15.57
N LEU A 219 -15.54 11.91 -15.43
CA LEU A 219 -16.86 12.30 -15.93
C LEU A 219 -17.34 13.62 -15.30
N MET A 220 -17.17 13.79 -13.98
CA MET A 220 -17.52 15.04 -13.31
C MET A 220 -16.75 16.25 -13.83
N ARG A 221 -15.45 16.07 -14.11
CA ARG A 221 -14.57 17.16 -14.54
C ARG A 221 -14.81 17.57 -15.99
N TYR A 222 -14.91 16.62 -16.91
CA TYR A 222 -14.90 16.90 -18.34
C TYR A 222 -16.29 16.94 -18.98
N PHE A 223 -17.26 16.21 -18.42
CA PHE A 223 -18.57 16.04 -19.06
C PHE A 223 -19.70 16.71 -18.26
N PHE A 224 -19.86 16.37 -16.98
CA PHE A 224 -20.98 16.87 -16.16
C PHE A 224 -20.74 18.24 -15.53
N LYS A 225 -19.47 18.67 -15.39
CA LYS A 225 -19.05 19.98 -14.88
C LYS A 225 -19.75 20.37 -13.56
N VAL A 226 -19.52 19.55 -12.54
CA VAL A 226 -20.07 19.76 -11.19
C VAL A 226 -19.57 21.08 -10.58
N ASP A 227 -20.40 21.74 -9.77
CA ASP A 227 -20.01 22.91 -9.00
C ASP A 227 -18.89 22.59 -7.99
N VAL A 228 -17.66 22.96 -8.35
CA VAL A 228 -16.47 22.74 -7.53
C VAL A 228 -16.48 23.62 -6.27
N ALA A 229 -17.16 24.78 -6.29
CA ALA A 229 -17.25 25.65 -5.12
C ALA A 229 -18.09 25.01 -4.02
N GLY A 230 -19.30 24.52 -4.35
CA GLY A 230 -20.14 23.78 -3.42
C GLY A 230 -19.49 22.49 -2.91
N VAL A 231 -18.77 21.74 -3.76
CA VAL A 231 -17.99 20.57 -3.32
C VAL A 231 -16.91 20.96 -2.31
N LYS A 232 -16.21 22.07 -2.54
CA LYS A 232 -15.17 22.58 -1.64
C LYS A 232 -15.76 23.06 -0.31
N GLU A 233 -16.89 23.75 -0.35
CA GLU A 233 -17.61 24.18 0.85
C GLU A 233 -18.01 22.97 1.70
N LEU A 234 -18.62 21.94 1.09
CA LEU A 234 -18.95 20.70 1.78
C LEU A 234 -17.71 20.06 2.41
N ALA A 235 -16.63 19.88 1.64
CA ALA A 235 -15.40 19.26 2.13
C ALA A 235 -14.78 19.99 3.34
N ILE A 236 -14.74 21.33 3.29
CA ILE A 236 -14.25 22.17 4.40
C ILE A 236 -15.21 22.08 5.60
N SER A 237 -16.52 22.13 5.37
CA SER A 237 -17.54 22.02 6.43
C SER A 237 -17.42 20.69 7.20
N LEU A 238 -17.16 19.59 6.47
CA LEU A 238 -16.96 18.27 7.07
C LEU A 238 -15.66 18.22 7.90
N MET A 239 -14.59 18.84 7.42
CA MET A 239 -13.30 18.90 8.12
C MET A 239 -13.38 19.72 9.41
N HIS A 240 -14.15 20.81 9.42
CA HIS A 240 -14.39 21.63 10.61
C HIS A 240 -15.47 21.06 11.54
N LEU A 241 -16.03 19.89 11.25
CA LEU A 241 -17.11 19.27 12.02
C LEU A 241 -18.37 20.16 12.13
N GLN A 242 -18.61 20.98 11.11
CA GLN A 242 -19.76 21.88 10.99
C GLN A 242 -20.48 21.57 9.67
N PRO A 243 -21.14 20.40 9.56
CA PRO A 243 -21.66 19.93 8.29
C PRO A 243 -22.71 20.90 7.73
N ALA A 244 -22.43 21.44 6.55
CA ALA A 244 -23.38 22.24 5.79
C ALA A 244 -24.11 21.36 4.76
N ALA A 245 -25.40 21.63 4.53
CA ALA A 245 -26.14 20.95 3.49
C ALA A 245 -25.63 21.41 2.12
N ALA A 246 -25.08 20.49 1.34
CA ALA A 246 -24.67 20.72 -0.03
C ALA A 246 -25.89 20.71 -0.97
N ALA A 247 -26.64 21.81 -0.97
CA ALA A 247 -27.73 21.99 -1.92
C ALA A 247 -27.17 22.23 -3.34
N GLY A 248 -27.77 21.59 -4.35
CA GLY A 248 -27.45 21.86 -5.76
C GLY A 248 -26.23 21.13 -6.35
N ILE A 249 -25.56 20.25 -5.61
CA ILE A 249 -24.49 19.41 -6.20
C ILE A 249 -25.12 18.24 -6.97
N GLY A 250 -24.70 18.01 -8.22
CA GLY A 250 -25.23 16.94 -9.06
C GLY A 250 -24.97 15.53 -8.50
N SER A 251 -25.87 14.58 -8.77
CA SER A 251 -25.84 13.21 -8.23
C SER A 251 -24.55 12.44 -8.53
N ILE A 252 -23.88 12.73 -9.65
CA ILE A 252 -22.58 12.12 -10.00
C ILE A 252 -21.49 12.36 -8.94
N PHE A 253 -21.53 13.48 -8.23
CA PHE A 253 -20.63 13.75 -7.11
C PHE A 253 -20.88 12.80 -5.95
N TYR A 254 -22.14 12.62 -5.57
CA TYR A 254 -22.49 11.72 -4.49
C TYR A 254 -22.20 10.25 -4.83
N ILE A 255 -22.34 9.86 -6.10
CA ILE A 255 -21.88 8.56 -6.58
C ILE A 255 -20.37 8.42 -6.36
N HIS A 256 -19.58 9.40 -6.82
CA HIS A 256 -18.12 9.38 -6.64
C HIS A 256 -17.74 9.31 -5.15
N LEU A 257 -18.31 10.19 -4.32
CA LEU A 257 -18.07 10.24 -2.88
C LEU A 257 -18.45 8.92 -2.21
N PHE A 258 -19.58 8.31 -2.57
CA PHE A 258 -20.01 7.04 -2.02
C PHE A 258 -19.09 5.88 -2.41
N LEU A 259 -18.57 5.86 -3.64
CA LEU A 259 -17.56 4.88 -4.05
C LEU A 259 -16.26 5.05 -3.26
N VAL A 260 -15.82 6.29 -3.03
CA VAL A 260 -14.66 6.59 -2.17
C VAL A 260 -14.91 6.14 -0.73
N CYS A 261 -16.09 6.43 -0.16
CA CYS A 261 -16.46 5.97 1.17
C CYS A 261 -16.47 4.44 1.26
N SER A 262 -16.99 3.77 0.22
CA SER A 262 -16.98 2.31 0.11
C SER A 262 -15.55 1.76 0.05
N LEU A 263 -14.64 2.44 -0.64
CA LEU A 263 -13.22 2.10 -0.66
C LEU A 263 -12.61 2.24 0.73
N LEU A 264 -12.88 3.33 1.45
CA LEU A 264 -12.37 3.57 2.80
C LEU A 264 -12.86 2.50 3.79
N VAL A 265 -14.15 2.15 3.77
CA VAL A 265 -14.71 1.07 4.60
C VAL A 265 -14.07 -0.28 4.26
N TYR A 266 -13.88 -0.57 2.96
CA TYR A 266 -13.30 -1.84 2.51
C TYR A 266 -11.79 -1.95 2.81
N PHE A 267 -11.07 -0.83 2.81
CA PHE A 267 -9.62 -0.76 2.90
C PHE A 267 -9.04 -1.60 4.05
N PRO A 268 -9.38 -1.37 5.35
CA PRO A 268 -8.76 -2.06 6.48
C PRO A 268 -9.01 -3.57 6.53
N PHE A 269 -10.01 -4.05 5.80
CA PHE A 269 -10.39 -5.47 5.77
C PHE A 269 -9.87 -6.21 4.53
N SER A 270 -9.08 -5.54 3.70
CA SER A 270 -8.70 -6.05 2.38
C SER A 270 -7.19 -6.12 2.15
N LYS A 271 -6.83 -6.59 0.94
CA LYS A 271 -5.44 -6.60 0.44
C LYS A 271 -4.86 -5.19 0.27
N LEU A 272 -5.68 -4.14 0.31
CA LEU A 272 -5.22 -2.74 0.23
C LEU A 272 -4.37 -2.33 1.45
N MET A 273 -4.52 -3.04 2.57
CA MET A 273 -3.69 -2.83 3.76
C MET A 273 -2.20 -3.13 3.55
N HIS A 274 -1.78 -3.63 2.37
CA HIS A 274 -0.36 -3.65 2.00
C HIS A 274 0.31 -2.27 2.15
N ALA A 275 -0.45 -1.17 2.00
CA ALA A 275 0.02 0.20 2.22
C ALA A 275 0.63 0.40 3.62
N GLY A 276 0.03 -0.17 4.67
CA GLY A 276 0.58 -0.17 6.03
C GLY A 276 1.45 -1.41 6.32
N GLY A 277 1.07 -2.56 5.76
CA GLY A 277 1.71 -3.85 6.04
C GLY A 277 3.17 -3.94 5.59
N ILE A 278 3.57 -3.18 4.57
CA ILE A 278 4.96 -3.13 4.10
C ILE A 278 5.94 -2.74 5.22
N PHE A 279 5.56 -1.81 6.09
CA PHE A 279 6.38 -1.34 7.21
C PHE A 279 6.51 -2.38 8.33
N MET A 280 5.59 -3.33 8.40
CA MET A 280 5.52 -4.36 9.44
C MET A 280 6.14 -5.69 9.01
N SER A 281 6.76 -5.76 7.82
CA SER A 281 7.32 -6.99 7.27
C SER A 281 8.77 -7.23 7.75
N PRO A 282 9.02 -8.24 8.61
CA PRO A 282 10.36 -8.53 9.16
C PRO A 282 11.40 -8.88 8.12
N THR A 283 10.96 -9.36 6.96
CA THR A 283 11.84 -9.71 5.83
C THR A 283 12.42 -8.47 5.15
N ARG A 284 11.79 -7.31 5.33
CA ARG A 284 12.15 -6.06 4.64
C ARG A 284 12.65 -4.97 5.57
N ASN A 285 12.04 -4.85 6.74
CA ASN A 285 12.29 -3.76 7.69
C ASN A 285 13.42 -4.03 8.70
N ARG A 286 14.25 -5.05 8.47
CA ARG A 286 15.38 -5.43 9.34
C ARG A 286 16.69 -5.42 8.58
N ALA A 287 17.77 -5.19 9.33
CA ALA A 287 19.13 -5.32 8.84
C ALA A 287 19.55 -6.79 8.88
N ASN A 288 20.29 -7.25 7.86
CA ASN A 288 20.94 -8.54 7.84
C ASN A 288 22.24 -8.52 8.65
N ASN A 289 22.10 -8.41 9.97
CA ASN A 289 23.22 -8.29 10.90
C ASN A 289 23.29 -9.42 11.94
N SER A 290 22.62 -10.55 11.71
CA SER A 290 22.55 -11.68 12.65
C SER A 290 23.93 -12.26 13.03
N ARG A 291 24.97 -12.02 12.21
CA ARG A 291 26.36 -12.42 12.47
C ARG A 291 27.17 -11.38 13.27
N MET A 292 26.68 -10.14 13.35
CA MET A 292 27.34 -9.02 14.04
C MET A 292 26.65 -8.71 15.37
N VAL A 293 25.33 -8.87 15.43
CA VAL A 293 24.51 -8.59 16.60
C VAL A 293 23.62 -9.79 16.88
N ARG A 294 23.65 -10.27 18.11
CA ARG A 294 22.78 -11.36 18.56
C ARG A 294 21.33 -10.86 18.59
N HIS A 295 20.48 -11.47 17.76
CA HIS A 295 19.03 -11.24 17.81
C HIS A 295 18.43 -12.03 18.98
N ILE A 296 17.86 -11.33 19.96
CA ILE A 296 17.17 -11.97 21.08
C ILE A 296 15.73 -12.27 20.66
N ASN A 297 15.35 -13.54 20.75
CA ASN A 297 13.98 -13.96 20.46
C ASN A 297 13.06 -13.50 21.60
N PRO A 298 12.04 -12.65 21.34
CA PRO A 298 11.11 -12.21 22.36
C PRO A 298 10.22 -13.31 22.96
N TRP A 299 10.19 -14.51 22.36
CA TRP A 299 9.49 -15.69 22.93
C TRP A 299 10.35 -16.50 23.88
N ASN A 300 11.65 -16.22 23.99
CA ASN A 300 12.49 -16.98 24.90
C ASN A 300 12.03 -16.70 26.33
N TYR A 301 11.57 -17.73 27.02
CA TYR A 301 11.37 -17.69 28.45
C TYR A 301 12.73 -17.64 29.15
N GLU A 302 12.75 -17.19 30.39
CA GLU A 302 13.95 -17.19 31.21
C GLU A 302 14.36 -18.64 31.49
N VAL A 303 15.46 -19.07 30.88
CA VAL A 303 16.06 -20.38 31.14
C VAL A 303 17.16 -20.16 32.16
N LYS A 304 17.12 -20.89 33.28
CA LYS A 304 18.24 -20.92 34.21
C LYS A 304 19.45 -21.55 33.50
N THR A 305 20.40 -20.73 33.10
CA THR A 305 21.64 -21.18 32.46
C THR A 305 22.68 -21.52 33.52
N HIS A 306 23.48 -22.55 33.26
CA HIS A 306 24.70 -22.81 34.02
C HIS A 306 25.83 -22.03 33.37
N THR A 307 26.34 -21.02 34.06
CA THR A 307 27.43 -20.18 33.53
C THR A 307 28.73 -20.98 33.48
N TYR A 308 29.66 -20.56 32.62
CA TYR A 308 30.97 -21.21 32.56
C TYR A 308 31.69 -21.17 33.91
N ALA A 309 31.58 -20.07 34.67
CA ALA A 309 32.17 -19.95 36.00
C ALA A 309 31.58 -20.96 37.00
N GLU A 310 30.25 -21.15 37.01
CA GLU A 310 29.61 -22.15 37.88
C GLU A 310 29.96 -23.58 37.45
N TYR A 311 30.07 -23.82 36.14
CA TYR A 311 30.50 -25.12 35.59
C TYR A 311 31.96 -25.41 35.96
N GLU A 312 32.83 -24.42 35.81
CA GLU A 312 34.23 -24.51 36.20
C GLU A 312 34.35 -24.76 37.70
N ASP A 313 33.64 -24.04 38.55
CA ASP A 313 33.68 -24.23 40.01
C ASP A 313 33.19 -25.65 40.42
N GLU A 314 32.21 -26.22 39.72
CA GLU A 314 31.69 -27.57 39.97
C GLU A 314 32.63 -28.69 39.48
N PHE A 315 33.26 -28.50 38.31
CA PHE A 315 34.03 -29.55 37.63
C PHE A 315 35.54 -29.31 37.60
N ARG A 316 36.03 -28.26 38.27
CA ARG A 316 37.43 -27.79 38.24
C ARG A 316 38.45 -28.92 38.34
N ASP A 317 38.32 -29.74 39.38
CA ASP A 317 39.28 -30.81 39.64
C ASP A 317 39.31 -31.86 38.54
N LYS A 318 38.15 -32.15 37.94
CA LYS A 318 38.06 -33.08 36.80
C LYS A 318 38.67 -32.45 35.57
N MET A 319 38.36 -31.18 35.28
CA MET A 319 38.90 -30.41 34.15
C MET A 319 40.43 -30.29 34.25
N ARG A 320 40.97 -29.96 35.42
CA ARG A 320 42.42 -29.89 35.67
C ARG A 320 43.10 -31.25 35.42
N LYS A 321 42.51 -32.35 35.89
CA LYS A 321 43.06 -33.71 35.71
C LYS A 321 43.16 -34.14 34.25
N VAL A 322 42.25 -33.67 33.40
CA VAL A 322 42.28 -33.97 31.95
C VAL A 322 42.96 -32.87 31.13
N GLY A 323 43.58 -31.88 31.77
CA GLY A 323 44.32 -30.80 31.11
C GLY A 323 43.43 -29.83 30.33
N LEU A 324 42.17 -29.67 30.72
CA LEU A 324 41.30 -28.64 30.13
C LEU A 324 41.68 -27.25 30.65
N PRO A 325 41.57 -26.20 29.80
CA PRO A 325 41.87 -24.83 30.21
C PRO A 325 40.88 -24.35 31.29
N LEU A 326 41.39 -23.61 32.27
CA LEU A 326 40.66 -23.02 33.40
C LEU A 326 40.83 -21.50 33.36
N GLU A 327 39.79 -20.73 33.66
CA GLU A 327 39.88 -19.26 33.75
C GLU A 327 40.30 -18.80 35.15
N LYS A 328 40.01 -19.59 36.19
CA LYS A 328 40.44 -19.36 37.56
C LYS A 328 41.44 -20.45 37.95
N GLU A 329 42.58 -20.04 38.54
CA GLU A 329 43.61 -20.99 39.00
C GLU A 329 43.12 -21.97 40.06
#